data_AF-A0A969RUP7-F1
#
_entry.id   AF-A0A969RUP7-F1
#
_cell.length_a   1.000
_cell.length_b   1.000
_cell.length_c   1.000
_cell.angle_alpha   90.00
_cell.angle_beta   90.00
_cell.angle_gamma   90.00
#
_symmetry.space_group_name_H-M   'P 1'
#
loop_
_entity.id
_entity.type
_entity.pdbx_description
1 polymer ?
#
loop_
_entity_poly.entity_id
_entity_poly.type
_entity_poly.pdbx_seq_one_letter_code
_entity_poly.pdbx_strand_id
1 'polypeptide(L)'
;MKSTLRRIAAIAAITTTAVASSVAAINPAIAGQFGQKEVDQSKFVAVASPYRGGAAHQLLILEQVADSRPCWSEFGTQPVQVDPLLLTFDFTGICSRSTDSNGYSIRINGEDLGLRYSLRVVAQGNDMVLVGSPNDRSGQAIVVGRTNGVTDFAKFNLDPGWRFTKRVFGDRTLGHVYLTYEGTTPPITTSVGGTGNTGNTGNTGNTGNTGNTGNTGNTGNTGNTGNTTPTVSFQDTTGDIYIAEINQAVQTGFISGFEDRTFRPTVSLTREQLVSMVLGAVDSLPNVNLNTPTQASGAPYSDVEANRWSASKIQFARDNNIVSGYQDGTFRPSQPVTRAELMAVLRRAAEYAKTLQGQQPQLQSNRPVAAFADTEGHWANSLIGQMSSYCSVASPVNETGTSFAPDTAAQRNYAAAATLRTLNCLSGQTGATGQAGASR
;
A
#
# COMPACT_ATOMS: atom_id res chain seq x y z
N MET A 1 68.17 -14.70 -64.20
CA MET A 1 68.23 -15.36 -62.88
C MET A 1 67.49 -14.48 -61.87
N LYS A 2 66.53 -15.06 -61.13
CA LYS A 2 66.02 -14.71 -59.77
C LYS A 2 65.86 -13.20 -59.44
N SER A 3 64.74 -12.66 -58.97
CA SER A 3 63.73 -13.19 -58.07
C SER A 3 62.48 -12.30 -58.05
N THR A 4 61.34 -12.96 -57.85
CA THR A 4 60.03 -12.49 -57.42
C THR A 4 59.99 -11.32 -56.42
N LEU A 5 59.11 -10.36 -56.68
CA LEU A 5 58.30 -9.67 -55.66
C LEU A 5 57.03 -9.10 -56.30
N ARG A 6 55.90 -9.81 -56.09
CA ARG A 6 54.55 -9.32 -56.35
C ARG A 6 54.25 -8.20 -55.35
N ARG A 7 53.84 -7.03 -55.82
CA ARG A 7 53.06 -6.06 -55.04
C ARG A 7 51.74 -5.84 -55.74
N ILE A 8 50.71 -6.51 -55.24
CA ILE A 8 49.31 -6.25 -55.56
C ILE A 8 48.95 -4.97 -54.80
N ALA A 9 48.62 -3.90 -55.55
CA ALA A 9 47.97 -2.73 -54.99
C ALA A 9 46.51 -3.10 -54.69
N ALA A 10 46.22 -3.42 -53.43
CA ALA A 10 44.87 -3.60 -52.95
C ALA A 10 44.27 -2.23 -52.58
N ILE A 11 43.14 -1.93 -53.21
CA ILE A 11 42.28 -0.78 -53.00
C ILE A 11 41.81 -0.76 -51.54
N ALA A 12 42.26 0.22 -50.75
CA ALA A 12 41.70 0.51 -49.44
C ALA A 12 40.46 1.40 -49.61
N ALA A 13 39.31 0.79 -49.86
CA ALA A 13 38.03 1.46 -49.69
C ALA A 13 37.81 1.68 -48.19
N ILE A 14 37.81 2.94 -47.75
CA ILE A 14 37.43 3.33 -46.39
C ILE A 14 35.92 3.14 -46.30
N THR A 15 35.48 1.96 -45.86
CA THR A 15 34.11 1.75 -45.41
C THR A 15 33.98 2.33 -44.01
N THR A 16 33.45 3.55 -43.93
CA THR A 16 32.92 4.12 -42.69
C THR A 16 31.79 3.24 -42.20
N THR A 17 32.11 2.31 -41.31
CA THR A 17 31.12 1.57 -40.53
C THR A 17 30.52 2.55 -39.53
N ALA A 18 29.41 3.18 -39.91
CA ALA A 18 28.53 3.83 -38.95
C ALA A 18 28.02 2.74 -38.01
N VAL A 19 28.59 2.67 -36.80
CA VAL A 19 28.00 1.92 -35.69
C VAL A 19 26.70 2.66 -35.37
N ALA A 20 25.59 2.19 -35.94
CA ALA A 20 24.28 2.57 -35.49
C ALA A 20 24.14 2.04 -34.06
N SER A 21 24.42 2.90 -33.09
CA SER A 21 24.03 2.69 -31.71
C SER A 21 22.52 2.51 -31.71
N SER A 22 22.07 1.26 -31.67
CA SER A 22 20.69 0.95 -31.36
C SER A 22 20.47 1.40 -29.93
N VAL A 23 20.02 2.64 -29.78
CA VAL A 23 19.36 3.07 -28.55
C VAL A 23 18.14 2.16 -28.46
N ALA A 24 18.27 1.08 -27.70
CA ALA A 24 17.12 0.31 -27.29
C ALA A 24 16.15 1.33 -26.68
N ALA A 25 15.00 1.52 -27.33
CA ALA A 25 13.94 2.32 -26.77
C ALA A 25 13.67 1.75 -25.38
N ILE A 26 14.02 2.50 -24.34
CA ILE A 26 13.65 2.19 -22.98
C ILE A 26 12.14 2.39 -22.99
N ASN A 27 11.38 1.32 -23.26
CA ASN A 27 9.96 1.34 -23.00
C ASN A 27 9.85 1.69 -21.51
N PRO A 28 9.17 2.80 -21.15
CA PRO A 28 8.92 3.06 -19.75
C PRO A 28 8.26 1.81 -19.18
N ALA A 29 8.78 1.32 -18.06
CA ALA A 29 8.09 0.28 -17.32
C ALA A 29 6.68 0.79 -17.07
N ILE A 30 5.69 0.17 -17.71
CA ILE A 30 4.29 0.46 -17.45
C ILE A 30 4.08 0.04 -16.00
N ALA A 31 4.02 1.01 -15.08
CA ALA A 31 3.53 0.79 -13.74
C ALA A 31 2.22 0.02 -13.90
N GLY A 32 2.17 -1.22 -13.41
CA GLY A 32 1.04 -2.10 -13.67
C GLY A 32 -0.23 -1.43 -13.18
N GLN A 33 -1.06 -0.92 -14.10
CA GLN A 33 -2.33 -0.32 -13.73
C GLN A 33 -3.23 -1.43 -13.20
N PHE A 34 -3.60 -1.35 -11.94
CA PHE A 34 -4.68 -2.16 -11.41
C PHE A 34 -5.96 -1.83 -12.19
N GLY A 35 -6.56 -2.84 -12.80
CA GLY A 35 -7.87 -2.75 -13.43
C GLY A 35 -8.98 -2.92 -12.40
N GLN A 36 -10.22 -2.96 -12.88
CA GLN A 36 -11.39 -3.34 -12.08
C GLN A 36 -12.21 -4.43 -12.77
N LYS A 37 -12.97 -5.20 -11.98
CA LYS A 37 -13.95 -6.16 -12.47
C LYS A 37 -15.29 -5.91 -11.80
N GLU A 38 -16.35 -5.89 -12.59
CA GLU A 38 -17.73 -5.78 -12.10
C GLU A 38 -18.09 -6.96 -11.19
N VAL A 39 -18.91 -6.66 -10.18
CA VAL A 39 -19.42 -7.64 -9.22
C VAL A 39 -20.93 -7.55 -9.07
N ASP A 40 -21.53 -8.63 -8.58
CA ASP A 40 -22.93 -8.65 -8.17
C ASP A 40 -23.12 -7.76 -6.94
N GLN A 41 -23.82 -6.63 -7.11
CA GLN A 41 -24.03 -5.64 -6.06
C GLN A 41 -24.82 -6.19 -4.88
N SER A 42 -25.68 -7.20 -5.09
CA SER A 42 -26.45 -7.83 -4.01
C SER A 42 -25.57 -8.61 -3.03
N LYS A 43 -24.35 -8.94 -3.45
CA LYS A 43 -23.35 -9.63 -2.63
C LYS A 43 -22.52 -8.68 -1.79
N PHE A 44 -22.73 -7.37 -1.85
CA PHE A 44 -21.93 -6.41 -1.09
C PHE A 44 -22.80 -5.50 -0.23
N VAL A 45 -22.29 -5.15 0.95
CA VAL A 45 -22.86 -4.10 1.79
C VAL A 45 -21.78 -3.23 2.38
N ALA A 46 -21.95 -1.91 2.29
CA ALA A 46 -21.15 -0.92 3.01
C ALA A 46 -21.89 -0.52 4.28
N VAL A 47 -21.19 -0.57 5.41
CA VAL A 47 -21.76 -0.40 6.74
C VAL A 47 -20.94 0.65 7.50
N ALA A 48 -21.62 1.62 8.10
CA ALA A 48 -21.05 2.43 9.16
C ALA A 48 -21.01 1.58 10.42
N SER A 49 -19.82 1.13 10.83
CA SER A 49 -19.63 0.24 11.99
C SER A 49 -18.97 1.01 13.14
N PRO A 50 -19.32 0.76 14.42
CA PRO A 50 -18.78 1.54 15.52
C PRO A 50 -17.29 1.23 15.70
N TYR A 51 -16.52 2.26 16.04
CA TYR A 51 -15.10 2.18 16.33
C TYR A 51 -14.75 3.05 17.55
N ARG A 52 -13.62 2.75 18.22
CA ARG A 52 -13.22 3.37 19.50
C ARG A 52 -14.31 3.32 20.59
N GLY A 53 -14.89 2.14 20.82
CA GLY A 53 -15.89 1.95 21.87
C GLY A 53 -17.22 2.67 21.61
N GLY A 54 -17.56 2.94 20.35
CA GLY A 54 -18.83 3.55 19.95
C GLY A 54 -18.80 5.07 19.75
N ALA A 55 -17.67 5.73 20.01
CA ALA A 55 -17.54 7.18 19.88
C ALA A 55 -17.46 7.69 18.42
N ALA A 56 -17.16 6.80 17.46
CA ALA A 56 -17.05 7.12 16.04
C ALA A 56 -17.48 5.92 15.19
N HIS A 57 -17.66 6.13 13.89
CA HIS A 57 -17.93 5.04 12.93
C HIS A 57 -16.81 4.95 11.90
N GLN A 58 -16.50 3.73 11.48
CA GLN A 58 -15.59 3.42 10.36
C GLN A 58 -16.38 2.72 9.25
N LEU A 59 -15.81 2.71 8.03
CA LEU A 59 -16.38 1.94 6.93
C LEU A 59 -16.02 0.46 7.09
N LEU A 60 -17.04 -0.39 7.11
CA LEU A 60 -16.94 -1.84 6.96
C LEU A 60 -17.59 -2.22 5.63
N ILE A 61 -16.87 -2.89 4.75
CA ILE A 61 -17.45 -3.53 3.56
C ILE A 61 -17.50 -5.04 3.81
N LEU A 62 -18.68 -5.62 3.63
CA LEU A 62 -18.89 -7.07 3.64
C LEU A 62 -19.20 -7.56 2.23
N GLU A 63 -18.70 -8.74 1.91
CA GLU A 63 -18.93 -9.44 0.65
C GLU A 63 -19.44 -10.86 0.94
N GLN A 64 -20.56 -11.24 0.30
CA GLN A 64 -21.13 -12.59 0.29
C GLN A 64 -20.45 -13.39 -0.82
N VAL A 65 -19.52 -14.26 -0.42
CA VAL A 65 -18.71 -15.08 -1.33
C VAL A 65 -19.45 -16.36 -1.75
N ALA A 66 -20.17 -17.02 -0.84
CA ALA A 66 -20.95 -18.22 -1.12
C ALA A 66 -22.34 -18.17 -0.49
N ASP A 67 -23.35 -18.78 -1.11
CA ASP A 67 -24.76 -18.71 -0.64
C ASP A 67 -25.14 -19.72 0.45
N SER A 68 -24.15 -20.44 1.00
CA SER A 68 -24.41 -21.45 2.04
C SER A 68 -24.93 -20.84 3.35
N ARG A 69 -24.59 -19.58 3.65
CA ARG A 69 -25.11 -18.85 4.81
C ARG A 69 -25.03 -17.33 4.61
N PRO A 70 -26.05 -16.56 5.00
CA PRO A 70 -25.98 -15.10 4.89
C PRO A 70 -24.90 -14.50 5.78
N CYS A 71 -24.10 -13.59 5.22
CA CYS A 71 -23.03 -12.86 5.90
C CYS A 71 -23.54 -11.74 6.80
N TRP A 72 -24.73 -11.22 6.49
CA TRP A 72 -25.43 -10.22 7.27
C TRP A 72 -26.94 -10.41 7.14
N SER A 73 -27.69 -9.78 8.04
CA SER A 73 -29.13 -9.56 7.89
C SER A 73 -29.45 -8.08 8.01
N GLU A 74 -30.55 -7.65 7.40
CA GLU A 74 -30.97 -6.25 7.38
C GLU A 74 -32.33 -6.10 8.08
N PHE A 75 -32.47 -5.05 8.89
CA PHE A 75 -33.69 -4.73 9.61
C PHE A 75 -33.97 -3.22 9.59
N GLY A 76 -35.25 -2.86 9.64
CA GLY A 76 -35.68 -1.46 9.56
C GLY A 76 -35.54 -0.87 8.15
N THR A 77 -35.86 0.42 8.01
CA THR A 77 -35.87 1.09 6.70
C THR A 77 -35.16 2.45 6.70
N GLN A 78 -35.05 3.15 7.83
CA GLN A 78 -34.44 4.49 7.94
C GLN A 78 -33.90 4.75 9.37
N PRO A 79 -32.60 4.50 9.66
CA PRO A 79 -31.63 3.82 8.80
C PRO A 79 -31.91 2.31 8.72
N VAL A 80 -31.46 1.66 7.65
CA VAL A 80 -31.39 0.19 7.62
C VAL A 80 -30.26 -0.24 8.54
N GLN A 81 -30.57 -1.07 9.54
CA GLN A 81 -29.59 -1.67 10.43
C GLN A 81 -29.10 -2.99 9.85
N VAL A 82 -27.79 -3.18 9.85
CA VAL A 82 -27.11 -4.39 9.40
C VAL A 82 -26.65 -5.15 10.63
N ASP A 83 -27.04 -6.40 10.76
CA ASP A 83 -26.45 -7.32 11.73
C ASP A 83 -25.35 -8.15 11.04
N PRO A 84 -24.06 -7.94 11.34
CA PRO A 84 -22.96 -8.72 10.76
C PRO A 84 -22.94 -10.13 11.36
N LEU A 85 -23.72 -11.03 10.76
CA LEU A 85 -23.86 -12.42 11.21
C LEU A 85 -22.55 -13.21 11.19
N LEU A 86 -21.54 -12.73 10.46
CA LEU A 86 -20.18 -13.29 10.43
C LEU A 86 -19.53 -13.45 11.82
N LEU A 87 -20.02 -12.76 12.85
CA LEU A 87 -19.54 -12.93 14.23
C LEU A 87 -20.14 -14.15 14.94
N THR A 88 -21.14 -14.81 14.32
CA THR A 88 -21.93 -15.89 14.94
C THR A 88 -21.61 -17.28 14.37
N PHE A 89 -20.76 -17.37 13.36
CA PHE A 89 -20.36 -18.62 12.72
C PHE A 89 -19.00 -18.52 12.03
N ASP A 90 -18.44 -19.67 11.65
CA ASP A 90 -17.27 -19.70 10.77
C ASP A 90 -17.65 -19.26 9.35
N PHE A 91 -17.37 -18.00 9.03
CA PHE A 91 -17.68 -17.38 7.75
C PHE A 91 -16.70 -17.71 6.61
N THR A 92 -15.80 -18.68 6.78
CA THR A 92 -14.71 -18.95 5.83
C THR A 92 -15.24 -19.42 4.47
N GLY A 93 -14.81 -18.77 3.39
CA GLY A 93 -15.32 -19.05 2.04
C GLY A 93 -16.77 -18.64 1.81
N ILE A 94 -17.44 -18.11 2.86
CA ILE A 94 -18.82 -17.66 2.82
C ILE A 94 -18.87 -16.14 2.77
N CYS A 95 -18.00 -15.47 3.54
CA CYS A 95 -17.93 -14.01 3.65
C CYS A 95 -16.50 -13.48 3.50
N SER A 96 -16.38 -12.23 3.05
CA SER A 96 -15.16 -11.43 3.09
C SER A 96 -15.44 -10.07 3.75
N ARG A 97 -14.41 -9.48 4.37
CA ARG A 97 -14.51 -8.19 5.10
C ARG A 97 -13.35 -7.26 4.77
N SER A 98 -13.63 -5.97 4.60
CA SER A 98 -12.65 -4.90 4.47
C SER A 98 -12.95 -3.77 5.45
N THR A 99 -11.94 -3.37 6.24
CA THR A 99 -12.09 -2.40 7.36
C THR A 99 -11.10 -1.24 7.31
N ASP A 100 -10.22 -1.21 6.32
CA ASP A 100 -9.21 -0.16 6.19
C ASP A 100 -8.88 0.13 4.71
N SER A 101 -8.01 1.10 4.50
CA SER A 101 -7.54 1.54 3.18
C SER A 101 -6.73 0.48 2.41
N ASN A 102 -6.29 -0.61 3.03
CA ASN A 102 -5.71 -1.74 2.30
C ASN A 102 -6.81 -2.61 1.67
N GLY A 103 -7.99 -2.65 2.28
CA GLY A 103 -9.13 -3.44 1.84
C GLY A 103 -10.08 -2.73 0.87
N TYR A 104 -10.08 -1.40 0.83
CA TYR A 104 -10.93 -0.63 -0.10
C TYR A 104 -10.34 0.73 -0.53
N SER A 105 -10.79 1.23 -1.68
CA SER A 105 -10.51 2.60 -2.13
C SER A 105 -11.59 3.16 -3.07
N ILE A 106 -11.46 4.43 -3.47
CA ILE A 106 -12.34 5.07 -4.45
C ILE A 106 -11.76 4.92 -5.84
N ARG A 107 -12.63 4.66 -6.82
CA ARG A 107 -12.28 4.67 -8.24
C ARG A 107 -13.28 5.51 -9.02
N ILE A 108 -12.81 6.46 -9.82
CA ILE A 108 -13.68 7.34 -10.61
C ILE A 108 -13.19 7.34 -12.05
N ASN A 109 -14.08 7.04 -12.99
CA ASN A 109 -13.81 7.08 -14.44
C ASN A 109 -12.52 6.32 -14.81
N GLY A 110 -12.37 5.11 -14.27
CA GLY A 110 -11.17 4.30 -14.43
C GLY A 110 -9.91 4.73 -13.65
N GLU A 111 -9.91 5.85 -12.92
CA GLU A 111 -8.77 6.29 -12.09
C GLU A 111 -8.92 5.78 -10.64
N ASP A 112 -7.94 5.04 -10.13
CA ASP A 112 -7.86 4.69 -8.71
C ASP A 112 -7.41 5.89 -7.88
N LEU A 113 -8.32 6.40 -7.06
CA LEU A 113 -8.12 7.57 -6.22
C LEU A 113 -7.67 7.21 -4.81
N GLY A 114 -7.39 5.94 -4.48
CA GLY A 114 -7.01 5.52 -3.12
C GLY A 114 -5.77 6.20 -2.54
N LEU A 115 -4.94 6.77 -3.40
CA LEU A 115 -3.75 7.55 -3.01
C LEU A 115 -4.07 9.02 -2.77
N ARG A 116 -5.15 9.53 -3.36
CA ARG A 116 -5.58 10.93 -3.35
C ARG A 116 -6.79 11.18 -2.45
N TYR A 117 -7.57 10.15 -2.14
CA TYR A 117 -8.79 10.23 -1.35
C TYR A 117 -8.85 9.07 -0.33
N SER A 118 -9.26 9.38 0.89
CA SER A 118 -9.59 8.41 1.93
C SER A 118 -11.10 8.30 2.11
N LEU A 119 -11.63 7.09 2.16
CA LEU A 119 -13.04 6.85 2.51
C LEU A 119 -13.21 7.01 4.01
N ARG A 120 -14.16 7.84 4.41
CA ARG A 120 -14.46 8.16 5.81
C ARG A 120 -15.95 8.23 6.05
N VAL A 121 -16.36 7.86 7.24
CA VAL A 121 -17.72 8.08 7.74
C VAL A 121 -17.76 9.39 8.50
N VAL A 122 -18.58 10.33 8.05
CA VAL A 122 -18.76 11.64 8.70
C VAL A 122 -20.19 11.76 9.18
N ALA A 123 -20.37 12.08 10.46
CA ALA A 123 -21.68 12.41 11.01
C ALA A 123 -22.10 13.81 10.54
N GLN A 124 -23.31 13.91 9.98
CA GLN A 124 -23.90 15.17 9.53
C GLN A 124 -25.33 15.27 10.04
N GLY A 125 -25.53 15.96 11.16
CA GLY A 125 -26.83 16.01 11.83
C GLY A 125 -27.28 14.62 12.29
N ASN A 126 -28.45 14.18 11.85
CA ASN A 126 -29.01 12.85 12.13
C ASN A 126 -28.68 11.82 11.03
N ASP A 127 -27.64 12.04 10.25
CA ASP A 127 -27.23 11.15 9.15
C ASP A 127 -25.73 10.85 9.23
N MET A 128 -25.32 9.71 8.64
CA MET A 128 -23.90 9.40 8.41
C MET A 128 -23.64 9.37 6.91
N VAL A 129 -22.64 10.14 6.49
CA VAL A 129 -22.26 10.32 5.10
C VAL A 129 -20.94 9.60 4.86
N LEU A 130 -20.93 8.71 3.87
CA LEU A 130 -19.70 8.12 3.36
C LEU A 130 -19.08 9.10 2.36
N VAL A 131 -17.90 9.61 2.69
CA VAL A 131 -17.21 10.59 1.86
C VAL A 131 -15.82 10.11 1.48
N GLY A 132 -15.48 10.30 0.21
CA GLY A 132 -14.09 10.43 -0.22
C GLY A 132 -13.56 11.78 0.21
N SER A 133 -12.80 11.80 1.28
CA SER A 133 -12.10 13.01 1.72
C SER A 133 -10.76 13.09 0.98
N PRO A 134 -10.48 14.18 0.24
CA PRO A 134 -9.20 14.33 -0.44
C PRO A 134 -8.07 14.29 0.57
N ASN A 135 -6.86 13.99 0.10
CA ASN A 135 -5.67 13.86 0.92
C ASN A 135 -4.85 15.17 1.04
N ASP A 136 -5.26 16.26 0.37
CA ASP A 136 -4.51 17.54 0.32
C ASP A 136 -5.23 18.78 0.92
N ARG A 137 -6.50 18.67 1.34
CA ARG A 137 -7.32 19.68 2.10
C ARG A 137 -7.77 20.84 1.21
N SER A 138 -7.24 20.91 0.00
CA SER A 138 -7.67 21.80 -1.09
C SER A 138 -8.77 21.18 -1.97
N GLY A 139 -8.90 19.85 -2.00
CA GLY A 139 -9.97 19.19 -2.76
C GLY A 139 -11.34 19.28 -2.07
N GLN A 140 -12.40 19.09 -2.86
CA GLN A 140 -13.76 18.93 -2.33
C GLN A 140 -14.01 17.47 -1.93
N ALA A 141 -14.74 17.26 -0.83
CA ALA A 141 -15.16 15.93 -0.42
C ALA A 141 -16.14 15.36 -1.46
N ILE A 142 -15.97 14.09 -1.80
CA ILE A 142 -16.80 13.35 -2.74
C ILE A 142 -17.81 12.55 -1.95
N VAL A 143 -19.11 12.85 -2.09
CA VAL A 143 -20.14 12.05 -1.44
C VAL A 143 -20.34 10.75 -2.21
N VAL A 144 -20.26 9.63 -1.49
CA VAL A 144 -20.40 8.28 -2.02
C VAL A 144 -21.73 7.65 -1.63
N GLY A 145 -22.26 7.98 -0.45
CA GLY A 145 -23.55 7.47 0.02
C GLY A 145 -23.92 7.97 1.40
N ARG A 146 -25.13 7.63 1.85
CA ARG A 146 -25.72 8.06 3.13
C ARG A 146 -26.46 6.92 3.82
N THR A 147 -26.50 6.94 5.14
CA THR A 147 -27.21 5.92 5.93
C THR A 147 -28.68 6.27 6.16
N ASN A 148 -29.08 7.52 5.94
CA ASN A 148 -30.41 8.06 6.24
C ASN A 148 -30.80 7.90 7.71
N GLY A 149 -29.83 8.05 8.61
CA GLY A 149 -30.01 7.85 10.04
C GLY A 149 -28.74 7.40 10.75
N VAL A 150 -28.71 7.53 12.09
CA VAL A 150 -27.58 7.09 12.92
C VAL A 150 -27.98 5.85 13.73
N THR A 151 -27.22 4.76 13.58
CA THR A 151 -27.27 3.54 14.40
C THR A 151 -25.90 2.87 14.35
N ASP A 152 -25.63 1.94 15.26
CA ASP A 152 -24.31 1.31 15.44
C ASP A 152 -23.80 0.64 14.15
N PHE A 153 -24.67 -0.09 13.44
CA PHE A 153 -24.32 -0.76 12.18
C PHE A 153 -25.27 -0.32 11.07
N ALA A 154 -25.14 0.92 10.62
CA ALA A 154 -26.04 1.48 9.61
C ALA A 154 -25.58 1.15 8.18
N LYS A 155 -26.49 0.67 7.33
CA LYS A 155 -26.21 0.45 5.90
C LYS A 155 -26.07 1.77 5.17
N PHE A 156 -25.00 1.93 4.38
CA PHE A 156 -24.91 3.00 3.41
C PHE A 156 -25.75 2.70 2.18
N ASN A 157 -26.60 3.65 1.81
CA ASN A 157 -27.23 3.73 0.50
C ASN A 157 -26.25 4.50 -0.39
N LEU A 158 -25.65 3.82 -1.37
CA LEU A 158 -24.75 4.46 -2.32
C LEU A 158 -25.54 5.46 -3.18
N ASP A 159 -24.98 6.66 -3.36
CA ASP A 159 -25.58 7.68 -4.21
C ASP A 159 -25.62 7.19 -5.68
N PRO A 160 -26.57 7.64 -6.50
CA PRO A 160 -26.69 7.16 -7.88
C PRO A 160 -25.38 7.25 -8.68
N GLY A 161 -25.02 6.15 -9.34
CA GLY A 161 -23.78 6.01 -10.12
C GLY A 161 -22.61 5.36 -9.37
N TRP A 162 -22.69 5.27 -8.04
CA TRP A 162 -21.74 4.51 -7.23
C TRP A 162 -22.11 3.03 -7.16
N ARG A 163 -21.09 2.17 -7.28
CA ARG A 163 -21.22 0.72 -7.16
C ARG A 163 -19.93 0.08 -6.65
N PHE A 164 -19.98 -1.15 -6.18
CA PHE A 164 -18.81 -1.94 -5.86
C PHE A 164 -18.17 -2.52 -7.13
N THR A 165 -16.84 -2.55 -7.19
CA THR A 165 -16.08 -3.41 -8.12
C THR A 165 -14.90 -4.03 -7.38
N LYS A 166 -14.24 -5.04 -7.97
CA LYS A 166 -13.04 -5.64 -7.38
C LYS A 166 -11.80 -5.24 -8.16
N ARG A 167 -10.71 -4.97 -7.44
CA ARG A 167 -9.41 -4.70 -8.06
C ARG A 167 -8.95 -5.94 -8.83
N VAL A 168 -8.45 -5.73 -10.06
CA VAL A 168 -7.80 -6.80 -10.83
C VAL A 168 -6.37 -6.45 -11.20
N PHE A 169 -5.55 -7.48 -11.34
CA PHE A 169 -4.20 -7.38 -11.90
C PHE A 169 -4.01 -8.51 -12.92
N GLY A 170 -3.95 -8.16 -14.21
CA GLY A 170 -4.13 -9.12 -15.29
C GLY A 170 -5.49 -9.79 -15.19
N ASP A 171 -5.53 -11.13 -15.27
CA ASP A 171 -6.77 -11.92 -15.20
C ASP A 171 -7.22 -12.24 -13.75
N ARG A 172 -6.49 -11.76 -12.74
CA ARG A 172 -6.72 -12.12 -11.33
C ARG A 172 -7.57 -11.08 -10.61
N THR A 173 -8.59 -11.55 -9.89
CA THR A 173 -9.39 -10.72 -8.99
C THR A 173 -8.76 -10.71 -7.59
N LEU A 174 -8.42 -9.53 -7.08
CA LEU A 174 -7.79 -9.34 -5.78
C LEU A 174 -8.84 -9.09 -4.69
N GLY A 175 -8.42 -9.19 -3.42
CA GLY A 175 -9.32 -8.96 -2.27
C GLY A 175 -9.85 -7.52 -2.15
N HIS A 176 -9.12 -6.55 -2.70
CA HIS A 176 -9.42 -5.12 -2.58
C HIS A 176 -10.71 -4.72 -3.32
N VAL A 177 -11.56 -3.94 -2.65
CA VAL A 177 -12.84 -3.47 -3.17
C VAL A 177 -12.76 -2.00 -3.56
N TYR A 178 -13.22 -1.66 -4.75
CA TYR A 178 -13.42 -0.27 -5.15
C TYR A 178 -14.87 0.15 -4.91
N LEU A 179 -15.06 1.36 -4.36
CA LEU A 179 -16.26 2.14 -4.62
C LEU A 179 -16.04 2.89 -5.92
N THR A 180 -16.72 2.43 -6.96
CA THR A 180 -16.54 2.87 -8.34
C THR A 180 -17.66 3.80 -8.76
N TYR A 181 -17.27 4.92 -9.38
CA TYR A 181 -18.16 5.81 -10.10
C TYR A 181 -17.73 5.89 -11.57
N GLU A 182 -18.68 5.72 -12.49
CA GLU A 182 -18.47 5.92 -13.93
C GLU A 182 -19.57 6.86 -14.43
N GLY A 183 -19.20 8.10 -14.78
CA GLY A 183 -20.18 9.11 -15.16
C GLY A 183 -19.57 10.45 -15.58
N THR A 184 -20.35 11.21 -16.34
CA THR A 184 -19.96 12.54 -16.85
C THR A 184 -20.28 13.68 -15.89
N THR A 185 -21.25 13.49 -14.98
CA THR A 185 -21.54 14.39 -13.86
C THR A 185 -20.57 14.15 -12.71
N PRO A 186 -19.92 15.17 -12.13
CA PRO A 186 -19.11 14.98 -10.93
C PRO A 186 -19.99 14.48 -9.76
N PRO A 187 -19.55 13.47 -9.00
CA PRO A 187 -20.25 13.08 -7.78
C PRO A 187 -20.35 14.27 -6.82
N ILE A 188 -21.48 14.41 -6.13
CA ILE A 188 -21.84 15.63 -5.37
C ILE A 188 -20.69 16.02 -4.43
N THR A 189 -20.16 17.21 -4.64
CA THR A 189 -19.09 17.80 -3.84
C THR A 189 -19.70 18.72 -2.78
N THR A 190 -19.89 18.23 -1.55
CA THR A 190 -20.32 19.09 -0.45
C THR A 190 -19.12 19.69 0.29
N SER A 191 -19.24 20.96 0.68
CA SER A 191 -18.45 21.52 1.78
C SER A 191 -18.94 20.86 3.07
N VAL A 192 -18.36 19.70 3.43
CA VAL A 192 -18.61 19.12 4.76
C VAL A 192 -17.70 19.87 5.72
N GLY A 193 -18.22 20.95 6.30
CA GLY A 193 -17.52 21.74 7.31
C GLY A 193 -17.13 20.85 8.49
N GLY A 194 -15.84 20.81 8.82
CA GLY A 194 -15.38 20.10 10.01
C GLY A 194 -15.93 20.77 11.27
N THR A 195 -16.81 20.10 11.99
CA THR A 195 -17.20 20.51 13.35
C THR A 195 -16.26 19.87 14.35
N GLY A 196 -15.22 20.62 14.73
CA GLY A 196 -14.55 20.47 16.02
C GLY A 196 -14.88 21.71 16.87
N ASN A 197 -15.26 21.51 18.13
CA ASN A 197 -15.52 22.62 19.05
C ASN A 197 -14.26 23.50 19.18
N THR A 198 -14.28 24.69 18.60
CA THR A 198 -13.38 25.77 19.01
C THR A 198 -13.89 26.32 20.33
N GLY A 199 -13.10 26.16 21.40
CA GLY A 199 -13.33 26.86 22.65
C GLY A 199 -13.38 28.38 22.43
N ASN A 200 -14.04 29.09 23.35
CA ASN A 200 -14.32 30.52 23.26
C ASN A 200 -13.11 31.35 22.78
N THR A 201 -13.21 31.87 21.56
CA THR A 201 -12.32 32.91 21.06
C THR A 201 -12.70 34.21 21.76
N GLY A 202 -11.77 34.80 22.51
CA GLY A 202 -11.94 36.11 23.14
C GLY A 202 -12.15 37.23 22.11
N ASN A 203 -12.74 38.34 22.56
CA ASN A 203 -13.11 39.48 21.72
C ASN A 203 -11.94 39.99 20.86
N THR A 204 -12.05 39.87 19.54
CA THR A 204 -11.23 40.61 18.58
C THR A 204 -11.80 42.01 18.35
N GLY A 205 -10.97 43.03 18.59
CA GLY A 205 -11.30 44.45 18.37
C GLY A 205 -11.39 44.85 16.89
N ASN A 206 -11.85 46.09 16.67
CA ASN A 206 -12.29 46.63 15.38
C ASN A 206 -11.24 46.57 14.25
N THR A 207 -11.67 46.04 13.09
CA THR A 207 -10.99 46.08 11.80
C THR A 207 -10.98 47.50 11.19
N GLY A 208 -9.82 47.92 10.68
CA GLY A 208 -9.66 49.11 9.83
C GLY A 208 -9.72 48.75 8.33
N ASN A 209 -10.05 49.74 7.49
CA ASN A 209 -10.24 49.58 6.04
C ASN A 209 -8.91 49.42 5.28
N THR A 210 -8.79 48.39 4.43
CA THR A 210 -7.75 48.27 3.40
C THR A 210 -8.33 48.58 2.02
N GLY A 211 -7.67 49.50 1.28
CA GLY A 211 -8.06 49.99 -0.05
C GLY A 211 -7.71 49.08 -1.22
N ASN A 212 -8.02 49.56 -2.43
CA ASN A 212 -8.03 48.79 -3.69
C ASN A 212 -6.64 48.39 -4.22
N THR A 213 -6.46 47.12 -4.58
CA THR A 213 -5.33 46.60 -5.36
C THR A 213 -5.59 46.71 -6.87
N GLY A 214 -4.59 47.21 -7.61
CA GLY A 214 -4.62 47.37 -9.08
C GLY A 214 -4.23 46.11 -9.87
N ASN A 215 -4.35 46.20 -11.19
CA ASN A 215 -4.23 45.08 -12.14
C ASN A 215 -2.80 44.53 -12.31
N THR A 216 -2.65 43.20 -12.23
CA THR A 216 -1.43 42.46 -12.59
C THR A 216 -1.39 42.12 -14.09
N GLY A 217 -0.25 42.38 -14.73
CA GLY A 217 -0.01 42.15 -16.17
C GLY A 217 0.25 40.68 -16.56
N ASN A 218 0.37 40.44 -17.87
CA ASN A 218 0.41 39.12 -18.50
C ASN A 218 1.67 38.30 -18.15
N THR A 219 1.47 37.08 -17.64
CA THR A 219 2.51 36.05 -17.46
C THR A 219 2.88 35.38 -18.79
N GLY A 220 4.18 35.29 -19.09
CA GLY A 220 4.72 34.66 -20.31
C GLY A 220 4.60 33.13 -20.34
N ASN A 221 4.87 32.57 -21.52
CA ASN A 221 4.67 31.15 -21.85
C ASN A 221 5.50 30.21 -20.95
N THR A 222 4.81 29.32 -20.24
CA THR A 222 5.41 28.17 -19.56
C THR A 222 5.84 27.10 -20.58
N GLY A 223 7.09 26.64 -20.47
CA GLY A 223 7.64 25.57 -21.31
C GLY A 223 6.99 24.20 -21.06
N ASN A 224 7.24 23.27 -21.98
CA ASN A 224 6.62 21.94 -22.06
C ASN A 224 6.60 21.20 -20.71
N THR A 225 5.39 20.92 -20.22
CA THR A 225 5.14 20.07 -19.04
C THR A 225 5.47 18.62 -19.37
N GLY A 226 6.53 18.11 -18.73
CA GLY A 226 6.83 16.69 -18.69
C GLY A 226 5.70 15.90 -18.02
N ASN A 227 5.42 14.73 -18.56
CA ASN A 227 4.44 13.76 -18.10
C ASN A 227 4.62 13.44 -16.60
N THR A 228 3.73 13.94 -15.73
CA THR A 228 3.78 13.68 -14.28
C THR A 228 2.78 12.58 -13.93
N THR A 229 3.31 11.39 -13.63
CA THR A 229 2.57 10.38 -12.88
C THR A 229 2.24 10.97 -11.51
N PRO A 230 1.01 10.84 -10.98
CA PRO A 230 0.65 11.44 -9.69
C PRO A 230 1.54 10.89 -8.56
N THR A 231 2.42 11.72 -8.04
CA THR A 231 3.24 11.38 -6.87
C THR A 231 2.36 11.38 -5.63
N VAL A 232 2.23 10.22 -4.98
CA VAL A 232 1.62 10.12 -3.64
C VAL A 232 2.49 10.91 -2.67
N SER A 233 1.93 11.86 -1.93
CA SER A 233 2.68 12.68 -0.97
C SER A 233 1.98 12.65 0.38
N PHE A 234 2.65 12.13 1.41
CA PHE A 234 2.19 12.21 2.80
C PHE A 234 2.81 13.40 3.51
N GLN A 235 2.00 14.11 4.29
CA GLN A 235 2.41 15.37 4.92
C GLN A 235 3.62 15.20 5.85
N ASP A 236 3.69 14.05 6.51
CA ASP A 236 4.69 13.68 7.51
C ASP A 236 5.88 12.89 6.92
N THR A 237 6.00 12.81 5.60
CA THR A 237 7.13 12.17 4.92
C THR A 237 8.08 13.17 4.25
N THR A 238 7.78 14.47 4.35
CA THR A 238 8.66 15.52 3.84
C THR A 238 10.02 15.44 4.56
N GLY A 239 11.09 15.25 3.79
CA GLY A 239 12.44 15.07 4.34
C GLY A 239 12.71 13.68 4.92
N ASP A 240 11.77 12.73 4.80
CA ASP A 240 12.02 11.34 5.15
C ASP A 240 13.04 10.73 4.20
N ILE A 241 14.03 10.06 4.78
CA ILE A 241 15.15 9.48 4.08
C ILE A 241 14.74 8.33 3.14
N TYR A 242 13.56 7.74 3.32
CA TYR A 242 13.00 6.67 2.50
C TYR A 242 11.82 7.15 1.62
N ILE A 243 11.66 8.47 1.39
CA ILE A 243 10.50 9.02 0.66
C ILE A 243 10.29 8.37 -0.72
N ALA A 244 11.36 8.10 -1.47
CA ALA A 244 11.26 7.49 -2.79
C ALA A 244 10.70 6.07 -2.71
N GLU A 245 11.24 5.25 -1.80
CA GLU A 245 10.76 3.89 -1.55
C GLU A 245 9.36 3.87 -0.94
N ILE A 246 9.01 4.82 -0.06
CA ILE A 246 7.66 4.96 0.48
C ILE A 246 6.67 5.17 -0.67
N ASN A 247 6.96 6.10 -1.57
CA ASN A 247 6.09 6.41 -2.70
C ASN A 247 5.91 5.21 -3.62
N GLN A 248 6.99 4.49 -3.93
CA GLN A 248 6.94 3.30 -4.77
C GLN A 248 6.24 2.12 -4.06
N ALA A 249 6.46 1.92 -2.77
CA ALA A 249 5.80 0.89 -1.98
C ALA A 249 4.28 1.10 -1.96
N VAL A 250 3.86 2.35 -1.82
CA VAL A 250 2.45 2.73 -1.86
C VAL A 250 1.85 2.59 -3.25
N GLN A 251 2.58 2.97 -4.30
CA GLN A 251 2.16 2.74 -5.69
C GLN A 251 2.01 1.25 -6.02
N THR A 252 2.87 0.41 -5.44
CA THR A 252 2.80 -1.06 -5.57
C THR A 252 1.57 -1.63 -4.85
N GLY A 253 1.03 -0.91 -3.86
CA GLY A 253 -0.25 -1.22 -3.23
C GLY A 253 -0.19 -2.21 -2.07
N PHE A 254 1.02 -2.61 -1.62
CA PHE A 254 1.16 -3.49 -0.44
C PHE A 254 1.19 -2.73 0.90
N ILE A 255 1.29 -1.41 0.83
CA ILE A 255 1.23 -0.51 1.99
C ILE A 255 0.47 0.76 1.59
N SER A 256 -0.29 1.33 2.52
CA SER A 256 -1.06 2.56 2.30
C SER A 256 -0.73 3.63 3.36
N GLY A 257 -1.28 4.83 3.23
CA GLY A 257 -1.30 5.80 4.34
C GLY A 257 -2.51 5.60 5.25
N PHE A 258 -2.52 6.38 6.33
CA PHE A 258 -3.68 6.50 7.20
C PHE A 258 -4.67 7.53 6.65
N GLU A 259 -5.91 7.45 7.10
CA GLU A 259 -6.98 8.35 6.67
C GLU A 259 -6.58 9.83 6.82
N ASP A 260 -5.84 10.18 7.88
CA ASP A 260 -5.36 11.52 8.22
C ASP A 260 -4.21 12.04 7.35
N ARG A 261 -3.85 11.34 6.26
CA ARG A 261 -2.80 11.70 5.27
C ARG A 261 -1.39 11.64 5.83
N THR A 262 -1.25 10.92 6.92
CA THR A 262 0.04 10.56 7.47
C THR A 262 0.44 9.19 6.94
N PHE A 263 1.72 9.01 6.67
CA PHE A 263 2.33 7.69 6.50
C PHE A 263 2.78 7.12 7.85
N ARG A 264 3.02 7.99 8.83
CA ARG A 264 3.61 7.71 10.15
C ARG A 264 4.95 6.98 10.03
N PRO A 265 5.93 7.56 9.32
CA PRO A 265 7.16 6.87 8.94
C PRO A 265 7.93 6.33 10.14
N THR A 266 7.95 7.07 11.25
CA THR A 266 8.73 6.74 12.45
C THR A 266 7.97 5.88 13.47
N VAL A 267 6.69 5.56 13.22
CA VAL A 267 5.94 4.65 14.08
C VAL A 267 6.43 3.22 13.86
N SER A 268 6.69 2.51 14.95
CA SER A 268 7.09 1.11 14.89
C SER A 268 5.96 0.22 14.37
N LEU A 269 6.29 -0.75 13.50
CA LEU A 269 5.33 -1.75 13.07
C LEU A 269 5.11 -2.80 14.17
N THR A 270 3.85 -3.18 14.37
CA THR A 270 3.54 -4.38 15.14
C THR A 270 3.83 -5.64 14.32
N ARG A 271 4.03 -6.77 14.98
CA ARG A 271 4.28 -8.06 14.32
C ARG A 271 3.15 -8.46 13.36
N GLU A 272 1.90 -8.22 13.73
CA GLU A 272 0.75 -8.51 12.86
C GLU A 272 0.65 -7.57 11.64
N GLN A 273 1.05 -6.30 11.79
CA GLN A 273 1.13 -5.34 10.68
C GLN A 273 2.23 -5.74 9.71
N LEU A 274 3.38 -6.18 10.22
CA LEU A 274 4.46 -6.69 9.39
C LEU A 274 4.00 -7.87 8.53
N VAL A 275 3.31 -8.86 9.13
CA VAL A 275 2.79 -10.01 8.38
C VAL A 275 1.86 -9.55 7.26
N SER A 276 0.93 -8.65 7.55
CA SER A 276 0.02 -8.14 6.53
C SER A 276 0.74 -7.41 5.40
N MET A 277 1.74 -6.58 5.73
CA MET A 277 2.53 -5.84 4.75
C MET A 277 3.34 -6.79 3.85
N VAL A 278 4.01 -7.79 4.42
CA VAL A 278 4.87 -8.73 3.67
C VAL A 278 4.04 -9.66 2.79
N LEU A 279 2.91 -10.18 3.27
CA LEU A 279 2.02 -10.99 2.42
C LEU A 279 1.41 -10.15 1.29
N GLY A 280 1.00 -8.91 1.57
CA GLY A 280 0.54 -7.99 0.52
C GLY A 280 1.63 -7.72 -0.52
N ALA A 281 2.89 -7.61 -0.11
CA ALA A 281 4.01 -7.43 -1.02
C ALA A 281 4.25 -8.66 -1.88
N VAL A 282 4.29 -9.85 -1.28
CA VAL A 282 4.49 -11.10 -2.03
C VAL A 282 3.33 -11.35 -3.01
N ASP A 283 2.08 -11.06 -2.63
CA ASP A 283 0.92 -11.21 -3.51
C ASP A 283 0.90 -10.20 -4.67
N SER A 284 1.65 -9.09 -4.55
CA SER A 284 1.83 -8.12 -5.64
C SER A 284 2.85 -8.57 -6.70
N LEU A 285 3.60 -9.66 -6.48
CA LEU A 285 4.56 -10.17 -7.45
C LEU A 285 3.86 -10.77 -8.68
N PRO A 286 4.44 -10.59 -9.88
CA PRO A 286 3.94 -11.26 -11.07
C PRO A 286 4.02 -12.79 -10.87
N ASN A 287 2.99 -13.47 -11.35
CA ASN A 287 2.85 -14.93 -11.31
C ASN A 287 2.76 -15.56 -9.92
N VAL A 288 2.74 -14.79 -8.83
CA VAL A 288 2.53 -15.28 -7.46
C VAL A 288 1.08 -15.09 -7.05
N ASN A 289 0.45 -16.12 -6.50
CA ASN A 289 -0.87 -16.00 -5.88
C ASN A 289 -0.80 -16.73 -4.54
N LEU A 290 -0.94 -15.98 -3.45
CA LEU A 290 -0.83 -16.56 -2.12
C LEU A 290 -2.03 -17.43 -1.75
N ASN A 291 -3.20 -17.22 -2.37
CA ASN A 291 -4.46 -17.84 -1.94
C ASN A 291 -4.63 -17.80 -0.42
N THR A 292 -4.30 -16.65 0.20
CA THR A 292 -4.39 -16.50 1.65
C THR A 292 -5.84 -16.70 2.08
N PRO A 293 -6.13 -17.62 3.02
CA PRO A 293 -7.47 -17.79 3.54
C PRO A 293 -8.05 -16.47 4.04
N THR A 294 -9.34 -16.24 3.77
CA THR A 294 -10.05 -15.07 4.31
C THR A 294 -10.17 -15.14 5.84
N GLN A 295 -9.96 -16.32 6.43
CA GLN A 295 -10.08 -16.60 7.85
C GLN A 295 -9.10 -17.67 8.32
N ALA A 296 -8.81 -17.64 9.62
CA ALA A 296 -8.01 -18.67 10.25
C ALA A 296 -8.90 -19.89 10.54
N SER A 297 -8.38 -21.10 10.34
CA SER A 297 -9.05 -22.36 10.70
C SER A 297 -9.11 -22.60 12.21
N GLY A 298 -8.62 -21.67 13.02
CA GLY A 298 -8.54 -21.70 14.47
C GLY A 298 -7.62 -20.61 14.99
N ALA A 299 -7.47 -20.49 16.31
CA ALA A 299 -6.47 -19.58 16.89
C ALA A 299 -5.06 -20.04 16.48
N PRO A 300 -4.30 -19.27 15.67
CA PRO A 300 -2.99 -19.73 15.22
C PRO A 300 -1.94 -19.70 16.34
N TYR A 301 -2.19 -18.97 17.41
CA TYR A 301 -1.37 -18.90 18.61
C TYR A 301 -2.27 -18.66 19.82
N SER A 302 -1.76 -18.92 21.02
CA SER A 302 -2.54 -18.78 22.27
C SER A 302 -3.04 -17.35 22.54
N ASP A 303 -2.37 -16.34 21.98
CA ASP A 303 -2.68 -14.92 22.10
C ASP A 303 -3.20 -14.29 20.79
N VAL A 304 -3.55 -15.12 19.81
CA VAL A 304 -4.13 -14.70 18.53
C VAL A 304 -5.50 -15.36 18.40
N GLU A 305 -6.54 -14.63 18.78
CA GLU A 305 -7.93 -15.06 18.59
C GLU A 305 -8.24 -15.28 17.10
N ALA A 306 -9.01 -16.30 16.76
CA ALA A 306 -9.31 -16.68 15.38
C ALA A 306 -10.02 -15.56 14.57
N ASN A 307 -10.80 -14.71 15.26
CA ASN A 307 -11.55 -13.60 14.66
C ASN A 307 -10.72 -12.31 14.52
N ARG A 308 -9.48 -12.27 15.02
CA ARG A 308 -8.59 -11.11 14.90
C ARG A 308 -8.35 -10.81 13.42
N TRP A 309 -8.31 -9.53 13.06
CA TRP A 309 -8.15 -9.07 11.67
C TRP A 309 -6.93 -9.67 10.96
N SER A 310 -5.88 -9.99 11.73
CA SER A 310 -4.62 -10.54 11.26
C SER A 310 -4.55 -12.07 11.38
N ALA A 311 -5.52 -12.74 11.99
CA ALA A 311 -5.43 -14.16 12.34
C ALA A 311 -5.18 -15.05 11.12
N SER A 312 -5.92 -14.85 10.02
CA SER A 312 -5.78 -15.68 8.81
C SER A 312 -4.42 -15.49 8.13
N LYS A 313 -3.93 -14.25 8.09
CA LYS A 313 -2.62 -13.89 7.57
C LYS A 313 -1.50 -14.45 8.44
N ILE A 314 -1.64 -14.37 9.76
CA ILE A 314 -0.71 -14.94 10.73
C ILE A 314 -0.67 -16.47 10.61
N GLN A 315 -1.84 -17.11 10.50
CA GLN A 315 -1.92 -18.54 10.25
C GLN A 315 -1.23 -18.92 8.95
N PHE A 316 -1.59 -18.27 7.84
CA PHE A 316 -0.98 -18.54 6.54
C PHE A 316 0.54 -18.40 6.59
N ALA A 317 1.02 -17.32 7.21
CA ALA A 317 2.45 -17.07 7.35
C ALA A 317 3.13 -18.11 8.25
N ARG A 318 2.47 -18.62 9.30
CA ARG A 318 2.97 -19.71 10.14
C ARG A 318 3.05 -21.02 9.36
N ASP A 319 1.95 -21.40 8.72
CA ASP A 319 1.79 -22.68 8.02
C ASP A 319 2.76 -22.78 6.81
N ASN A 320 3.14 -21.63 6.23
CA ASN A 320 4.14 -21.54 5.17
C ASN A 320 5.54 -21.16 5.64
N ASN A 321 5.82 -21.25 6.95
CA ASN A 321 7.15 -20.98 7.54
C ASN A 321 7.70 -19.57 7.24
N ILE A 322 6.85 -18.57 7.04
CA ILE A 322 7.23 -17.16 6.88
C ILE A 322 7.47 -16.51 8.25
N VAL A 323 6.66 -16.89 9.25
CA VAL A 323 6.80 -16.43 10.64
C VAL A 323 6.74 -17.61 11.61
N SER A 324 7.31 -17.40 12.81
CA SER A 324 7.19 -18.30 13.95
C SER A 324 6.77 -17.52 15.19
N GLY A 325 6.08 -18.18 16.10
CA GLY A 325 5.82 -17.68 17.45
C GLY A 325 7.01 -17.86 18.37
N TYR A 326 6.80 -17.56 19.63
CA TYR A 326 7.73 -17.75 20.73
C TYR A 326 7.60 -19.16 21.32
N GLN A 327 8.61 -19.57 22.09
CA GLN A 327 8.63 -20.89 22.74
C GLN A 327 7.48 -21.09 23.75
N ASP A 328 6.93 -19.99 24.27
CA ASP A 328 5.77 -19.98 25.17
C ASP A 328 4.42 -20.19 24.43
N GLY A 329 4.45 -20.40 23.11
CA GLY A 329 3.25 -20.60 22.28
C GLY A 329 2.54 -19.32 21.83
N THR A 330 3.08 -18.14 22.19
CA THR A 330 2.52 -16.83 21.79
C THR A 330 3.09 -16.33 20.47
N PHE A 331 2.40 -15.40 19.82
CA PHE A 331 2.89 -14.64 18.66
C PHE A 331 3.17 -13.17 18.96
N ARG A 332 2.49 -12.61 19.96
CA ARG A 332 2.55 -11.22 20.42
C ARG A 332 2.19 -10.24 19.30
N PRO A 333 0.97 -10.33 18.73
CA PRO A 333 0.60 -9.64 17.50
C PRO A 333 0.80 -8.13 17.56
N SER A 334 0.50 -7.50 18.71
CA SER A 334 0.58 -6.06 18.89
C SER A 334 1.95 -5.57 19.40
N GLN A 335 2.92 -6.47 19.63
CA GLN A 335 4.27 -6.08 20.02
C GLN A 335 5.01 -5.48 18.80
N PRO A 336 5.79 -4.39 18.99
CA PRO A 336 6.70 -3.90 17.96
C PRO A 336 7.68 -4.98 17.51
N VAL A 337 7.91 -5.08 16.20
CA VAL A 337 8.90 -5.98 15.62
C VAL A 337 10.28 -5.32 15.58
N THR A 338 11.35 -6.04 15.85
CA THR A 338 12.72 -5.49 15.72
C THR A 338 13.19 -5.47 14.27
N ARG A 339 14.24 -4.70 13.97
CA ARG A 339 14.88 -4.70 12.64
C ARG A 339 15.44 -6.07 12.26
N ALA A 340 16.00 -6.81 13.22
CA ALA A 340 16.48 -8.17 12.99
C ALA A 340 15.33 -9.16 12.68
N GLU A 341 14.21 -9.05 13.41
CA GLU A 341 13.03 -9.87 13.15
C GLU A 341 12.40 -9.55 11.79
N LEU A 342 12.32 -8.27 11.41
CA LEU A 342 11.90 -7.83 10.08
C LEU A 342 12.72 -8.53 8.98
N MET A 343 14.06 -8.55 9.09
CA MET A 343 14.91 -9.25 8.12
C MET A 343 14.61 -10.75 8.06
N ALA A 344 14.31 -11.37 9.21
CA ALA A 344 14.03 -12.79 9.29
C ALA A 344 12.71 -13.14 8.59
N VAL A 345 11.70 -12.27 8.70
CA VAL A 345 10.42 -12.42 7.98
C VAL A 345 10.60 -12.17 6.49
N LEU A 346 11.31 -11.12 6.10
CA LEU A 346 11.56 -10.81 4.68
C LEU A 346 12.34 -11.91 3.96
N ARG A 347 13.38 -12.49 4.60
CA ARG A 347 14.11 -13.63 4.04
C ARG A 347 13.18 -14.80 3.74
N ARG A 348 12.39 -15.23 4.72
CA ARG A 348 11.50 -16.39 4.59
C ARG A 348 10.37 -16.13 3.59
N ALA A 349 9.82 -14.92 3.56
CA ALA A 349 8.82 -14.53 2.57
C ALA A 349 9.39 -14.54 1.14
N ALA A 350 10.64 -14.09 0.95
CA ALA A 350 11.31 -14.14 -0.35
C ALA A 350 11.61 -15.58 -0.79
N GLU A 351 12.08 -16.44 0.11
CA GLU A 351 12.30 -17.88 -0.15
C GLU A 351 11.00 -18.58 -0.55
N TYR A 352 9.90 -18.27 0.15
CA TYR A 352 8.57 -18.77 -0.16
C TYR A 352 8.08 -18.26 -1.53
N ALA A 353 8.23 -16.97 -1.81
CA ALA A 353 7.87 -16.39 -3.11
C ALA A 353 8.62 -17.06 -4.28
N LYS A 354 9.93 -17.31 -4.13
CA LYS A 354 10.72 -18.05 -5.13
C LYS A 354 10.20 -19.47 -5.33
N THR A 355 9.81 -20.15 -4.26
CA THR A 355 9.20 -21.49 -4.34
C THR A 355 7.89 -21.45 -5.14
N LEU A 356 7.03 -20.46 -4.91
CA LEU A 356 5.80 -20.26 -5.69
C LEU A 356 6.07 -19.95 -7.17
N GLN A 357 7.20 -19.33 -7.47
CA GLN A 357 7.66 -19.07 -8.84
C GLN A 357 8.38 -20.28 -9.48
N GLY A 358 8.43 -21.44 -8.83
CA GLY A 358 9.13 -22.63 -9.31
C GLY A 358 10.66 -22.50 -9.31
N GLN A 359 11.19 -21.51 -8.58
CA GLN A 359 12.63 -21.27 -8.44
C GLN A 359 13.18 -21.94 -7.19
N GLN A 360 14.51 -22.09 -7.15
CA GLN A 360 15.19 -22.51 -5.93
C GLN A 360 14.99 -21.44 -4.82
N PRO A 361 14.55 -21.83 -3.62
CA PRO A 361 14.20 -20.88 -2.56
C PRO A 361 15.38 -20.02 -2.11
N GLN A 362 16.60 -20.55 -2.20
CA GLN A 362 17.80 -19.88 -1.70
C GLN A 362 18.00 -18.50 -2.34
N LEU A 363 18.23 -17.50 -1.49
CA LEU A 363 18.54 -16.14 -1.91
C LEU A 363 20.02 -16.05 -2.27
N GLN A 364 20.32 -15.71 -3.52
CA GLN A 364 21.68 -15.56 -4.01
C GLN A 364 22.15 -14.12 -3.81
N SER A 365 23.31 -13.95 -3.18
CA SER A 365 23.99 -12.66 -3.07
C SER A 365 24.26 -12.09 -4.46
N ASN A 366 23.95 -10.80 -4.66
CA ASN A 366 24.17 -10.09 -5.92
C ASN A 366 24.99 -8.80 -5.73
N ARG A 367 25.52 -8.58 -4.53
CA ARG A 367 26.44 -7.51 -4.18
C ARG A 367 27.28 -7.92 -2.96
N PRO A 368 28.37 -7.19 -2.65
CA PRO A 368 29.15 -7.45 -1.45
C PRO A 368 28.30 -7.37 -0.17
N VAL A 369 28.63 -8.21 0.81
CA VAL A 369 28.02 -8.16 2.14
C VAL A 369 28.43 -6.87 2.83
N ALA A 370 27.46 -6.13 3.37
CA ALA A 370 27.74 -4.98 4.23
C ALA A 370 28.19 -5.47 5.61
N ALA A 371 29.21 -4.82 6.17
CA ALA A 371 29.70 -5.11 7.51
C ALA A 371 29.08 -4.12 8.51
N PHE A 372 28.40 -4.65 9.52
CA PHE A 372 27.80 -3.89 10.62
C PHE A 372 28.51 -4.27 11.92
N ALA A 373 29.27 -3.35 12.51
CA ALA A 373 30.02 -3.65 13.73
C ALA A 373 29.08 -3.98 14.91
N ASP A 374 27.90 -3.38 14.95
CA ASP A 374 26.90 -3.55 16.01
C ASP A 374 26.07 -4.83 15.87
N THR A 375 26.28 -5.64 14.83
CA THR A 375 25.66 -6.96 14.70
C THR A 375 26.61 -8.09 15.10
N GLU A 376 27.88 -7.79 15.41
CA GLU A 376 28.84 -8.81 15.84
C GLU A 376 28.36 -9.51 17.12
N GLY A 377 28.34 -10.85 17.11
CA GLY A 377 27.83 -11.66 18.22
C GLY A 377 26.29 -11.74 18.33
N HIS A 378 25.55 -10.99 17.53
CA HIS A 378 24.08 -11.03 17.53
C HIS A 378 23.55 -12.24 16.71
N TRP A 379 22.44 -12.85 17.14
CA TRP A 379 21.86 -14.05 16.49
C TRP A 379 21.53 -13.82 15.00
N ALA A 380 21.19 -12.58 14.64
CA ALA A 380 20.85 -12.20 13.28
C ALA A 380 22.06 -11.75 12.44
N ASN A 381 23.29 -11.79 12.94
CA ASN A 381 24.47 -11.27 12.22
C ASN A 381 24.59 -11.83 10.79
N SER A 382 24.52 -13.15 10.65
CA SER A 382 24.62 -13.82 9.35
C SER A 382 23.42 -13.50 8.45
N LEU A 383 22.21 -13.46 9.02
CA LEU A 383 20.97 -13.11 8.32
C LEU A 383 21.02 -11.67 7.78
N ILE A 384 21.45 -10.71 8.59
CA ILE A 384 21.57 -9.30 8.22
C ILE A 384 22.63 -9.16 7.11
N GLY A 385 23.78 -9.84 7.26
CA GLY A 385 24.80 -9.90 6.22
C GLY A 385 24.25 -10.46 4.89
N GLN A 386 23.53 -11.58 4.94
CA GLN A 386 22.90 -12.18 3.76
C GLN A 386 21.91 -11.20 3.10
N MET A 387 20.98 -10.63 3.88
CA MET A 387 19.98 -9.69 3.37
C MET A 387 20.58 -8.37 2.88
N SER A 388 21.77 -7.98 3.35
CA SER A 388 22.48 -6.81 2.81
C SER A 388 23.05 -7.10 1.41
N SER A 389 23.56 -8.32 1.21
CA SER A 389 24.07 -8.79 -0.08
C SER A 389 22.97 -9.15 -1.08
N TYR A 390 21.73 -9.27 -0.62
CA TYR A 390 20.55 -9.50 -1.44
C TYR A 390 19.85 -8.17 -1.71
N CYS A 391 20.21 -7.51 -2.82
CA CYS A 391 19.63 -6.22 -3.25
C CYS A 391 19.64 -5.09 -2.20
N SER A 392 20.56 -5.11 -1.22
CA SER A 392 20.59 -4.13 -0.12
C SER A 392 19.28 -4.07 0.66
N VAL A 393 18.59 -5.20 0.83
CA VAL A 393 17.40 -5.26 1.69
C VAL A 393 17.76 -4.83 3.11
N ALA A 394 18.79 -5.46 3.70
CA ALA A 394 19.38 -4.98 4.94
C ALA A 394 20.40 -3.88 4.62
N SER A 395 19.94 -2.65 4.51
CA SER A 395 20.83 -1.52 4.25
C SER A 395 20.45 -0.30 5.08
N PRO A 396 21.43 0.43 5.64
CA PRO A 396 21.22 1.71 6.29
C PRO A 396 21.15 2.82 5.24
N VAL A 397 20.60 2.54 4.04
CA VAL A 397 20.56 3.54 2.95
C VAL A 397 19.82 4.76 3.48
N ASN A 398 20.53 5.89 3.50
CA ASN A 398 20.11 7.20 4.00
C ASN A 398 20.03 7.37 5.53
N GLU A 399 20.42 6.36 6.34
CA GLU A 399 20.63 6.48 7.79
C GLU A 399 22.07 6.99 8.07
N THR A 400 22.25 7.87 9.07
CA THR A 400 23.60 8.37 9.42
C THR A 400 24.39 7.33 10.23
N GLY A 401 25.48 6.81 9.66
CA GLY A 401 26.39 5.86 10.32
C GLY A 401 26.53 4.53 9.58
N THR A 402 27.17 3.55 10.22
CA THR A 402 27.38 2.19 9.70
C THR A 402 26.70 1.12 10.53
N SER A 403 25.86 1.50 11.49
CA SER A 403 25.15 0.59 12.38
C SER A 403 23.85 0.07 11.77
N PHE A 404 23.51 -1.19 12.01
CA PHE A 404 22.24 -1.77 11.59
C PHE A 404 21.12 -1.58 12.64
N ALA A 405 21.48 -1.52 13.92
CA ALA A 405 20.62 -1.43 15.10
C ALA A 405 19.62 -2.62 15.24
N PRO A 406 20.11 -3.87 15.36
CA PRO A 406 19.28 -5.09 15.20
C PRO A 406 18.12 -5.21 16.18
N ASP A 407 18.27 -4.75 17.42
CA ASP A 407 17.27 -4.85 18.49
C ASP A 407 16.31 -3.65 18.56
N THR A 408 16.51 -2.63 17.72
CA THR A 408 15.61 -1.49 17.68
C THR A 408 14.31 -1.84 16.95
N ALA A 409 13.21 -1.26 17.40
CA ALA A 409 11.91 -1.46 16.75
C ALA A 409 11.95 -0.94 15.31
N ALA A 410 11.53 -1.76 14.36
CA ALA A 410 11.49 -1.41 12.95
C ALA A 410 10.41 -0.34 12.71
N GLN A 411 10.85 0.84 12.30
CA GLN A 411 9.98 1.91 11.87
C GLN A 411 9.32 1.59 10.53
N ARG A 412 8.14 2.15 10.31
CA ARG A 412 7.30 1.90 9.15
C ARG A 412 7.96 2.29 7.82
N ASN A 413 8.72 3.38 7.79
CA ASN A 413 9.49 3.82 6.62
C ASN A 413 10.54 2.80 6.21
N TYR A 414 11.38 2.36 7.16
CA TYR A 414 12.41 1.37 6.92
C TYR A 414 11.82 0.03 6.47
N ALA A 415 10.73 -0.39 7.11
CA ALA A 415 10.05 -1.63 6.76
C ALA A 415 9.46 -1.58 5.34
N ALA A 416 8.88 -0.45 4.93
CA ALA A 416 8.41 -0.24 3.56
C ALA A 416 9.56 -0.32 2.56
N ALA A 417 10.67 0.37 2.83
CA ALA A 417 11.85 0.37 1.98
C ALA A 417 12.49 -1.02 1.83
N ALA A 418 12.71 -1.73 2.95
CA ALA A 418 13.25 -3.08 2.93
C ALA A 418 12.34 -4.07 2.20
N THR A 419 11.02 -3.97 2.40
CA THR A 419 10.03 -4.83 1.72
C THR A 419 10.04 -4.57 0.21
N LEU A 420 10.08 -3.30 -0.20
CA LEU A 420 10.17 -2.92 -1.60
C LEU A 420 11.46 -3.41 -2.26
N ARG A 421 12.62 -3.27 -1.60
CA ARG A 421 13.89 -3.80 -2.10
C ARG A 421 13.85 -5.32 -2.28
N THR A 422 13.16 -6.01 -1.37
CA THR A 422 12.94 -7.47 -1.46
C THR A 422 12.13 -7.81 -2.71
N LEU A 423 11.01 -7.10 -2.92
CA LEU A 423 10.14 -7.26 -4.09
C LEU A 423 10.89 -7.02 -5.40
N ASN A 424 11.61 -5.90 -5.48
CA ASN A 424 12.40 -5.50 -6.64
C ASN A 424 13.47 -6.55 -6.98
N CYS A 425 14.05 -7.19 -5.96
CA CYS A 425 15.01 -8.27 -6.17
C CYS A 425 14.35 -9.52 -6.76
N LEU A 426 13.17 -9.89 -6.26
CA LEU A 426 12.40 -11.05 -6.73
C LEU A 426 11.87 -10.86 -8.16
N SER A 427 11.54 -9.63 -8.55
CA SER A 427 11.07 -9.30 -9.91
C SER A 427 12.19 -9.10 -10.93
N GLY A 428 13.46 -9.16 -10.51
CA GLY A 428 14.61 -8.85 -11.37
C GLY A 428 14.74 -7.35 -11.69
N GLN A 429 13.94 -6.48 -11.07
CA GLN A 429 14.04 -5.03 -11.18
C GLN A 429 15.07 -4.51 -10.17
N THR A 430 16.36 -4.76 -10.40
CA THR A 430 17.41 -4.09 -9.62
C THR A 430 17.47 -2.62 -10.03
N GLY A 431 16.72 -1.77 -9.33
CA GLY A 431 16.57 -0.34 -9.62
C GLY A 431 17.88 0.45 -9.62
N ALA A 432 17.99 1.33 -10.61
CA ALA A 432 19.02 2.33 -10.85
C ALA A 432 19.00 3.49 -9.82
N THR A 433 19.03 3.20 -8.52
CA THR A 433 18.99 4.22 -7.45
C THR A 433 20.12 4.00 -6.45
N GLY A 434 21.37 4.10 -6.92
CA GLY A 434 22.55 3.90 -6.07
C GLY A 434 23.88 4.42 -6.60
N GLN A 435 23.90 5.34 -7.58
CA GLN A 435 25.12 6.07 -7.94
C GLN A 435 24.81 7.55 -8.21
N ALA A 436 24.53 8.29 -7.14
CA ALA A 436 24.88 9.70 -7.07
C ALA A 436 26.06 9.80 -6.10
N GLY A 437 27.28 9.71 -6.63
CA GLY A 437 28.49 9.82 -5.82
C GLY A 437 29.78 9.50 -6.57
N ALA A 438 30.53 10.57 -6.86
CA ALA A 438 31.96 10.62 -7.14
C ALA A 438 32.48 10.18 -8.51
N SER A 439 32.56 11.15 -9.43
CA SER A 439 33.75 11.31 -10.28
C SER A 439 34.29 12.72 -10.08
N ARG A 440 35.56 12.78 -9.70
CA ARG A 440 36.37 14.01 -9.62
C ARG A 440 36.61 14.63 -10.98
#